data_AF-A0A7X5WP73-F1
#
_entry.id   AF-A0A7X5WP73-F1
#
_cell.length_a   1.000
_cell.length_b   1.000
_cell.length_c   1.000
_cell.angle_alpha   90.00
_cell.angle_beta   90.00
_cell.angle_gamma   90.00
#
_symmetry.space_group_name_H-M   'P 1'
#
loop_
_entity.id
_entity.type
_entity.pdbx_description
1 polymer ?
#
loop_
_entity_poly.entity_id
_entity_poly.type
_entity_poly.pdbx_seq_one_letter_code
_entity_poly.pdbx_strand_id
1 'polypeptide(L)'
;MSGDTSDESTAVLGWSRTKVRLPADALVLDVGCGAWPNAAATFACDRSLDDDEHRTGLATTVDRPFVMCDAGNLPFRDGAVDFLIASHIAEHVDDPERFCRELARVARSGYIETPSPLADYALDEEYHKWRVGGGGSHVHFGAKPPKSRVMEALTTRFYRLFYAGRELGAPTYRLPG
;
A
#
# COMPACT_ATOMS: atom_id res chain seq x y z
N MET A 1 33.87 17.65 16.79
CA MET A 1 33.25 17.88 15.47
C MET A 1 31.77 17.69 15.65
N SER A 2 31.04 18.79 15.86
CA SER A 2 29.58 18.80 15.99
C SER A 2 28.99 18.77 14.58
N GLY A 3 28.44 17.63 14.18
CA GLY A 3 27.65 17.52 12.95
C GLY A 3 26.41 18.39 13.08
N ASP A 4 26.22 19.27 12.10
CA ASP A 4 25.08 20.16 11.97
C ASP A 4 23.82 19.32 11.73
N THR A 5 22.89 19.31 12.69
CA THR A 5 21.63 18.54 12.63
C THR A 5 20.49 19.33 11.97
N SER A 6 20.81 20.32 11.13
CA SER A 6 19.83 21.28 10.58
C SER A 6 19.16 20.84 9.27
N ASP A 7 19.58 19.74 8.66
CA ASP A 7 19.11 19.33 7.32
C ASP A 7 18.18 18.09 7.32
N GLU A 8 17.68 17.67 8.48
CA GLU A 8 16.68 16.60 8.56
C GLU A 8 15.26 17.18 8.70
N SER A 9 14.35 16.72 7.85
CA SER A 9 12.92 17.02 7.92
C SER A 9 12.15 15.85 8.51
N THR A 10 11.04 16.14 9.21
CA THR A 10 10.12 15.10 9.69
C THR A 10 9.00 14.90 8.69
N ALA A 11 8.95 13.73 8.07
CA ALA A 11 7.82 13.31 7.24
C ALA A 11 6.80 12.53 8.08
N VAL A 12 5.51 12.72 7.77
CA VAL A 12 4.40 11.97 8.35
C VAL A 12 3.82 11.08 7.27
N LEU A 13 3.91 9.77 7.48
CA LEU A 13 3.57 8.77 6.47
C LEU A 13 2.19 8.18 6.72
N GLY A 14 1.45 8.00 5.63
CA GLY A 14 0.27 7.13 5.56
C GLY A 14 -0.84 7.49 6.54
N TRP A 15 -1.73 6.53 6.73
CA TRP A 15 -2.84 6.62 7.67
C TRP A 15 -2.40 6.39 9.11
N SER A 16 -1.34 5.60 9.32
CA SER A 16 -0.76 5.37 10.64
C SER A 16 -0.12 6.63 11.23
N ARG A 17 0.07 7.69 10.42
CA ARG A 17 0.72 8.95 10.81
C ARG A 17 2.11 8.71 11.40
N THR A 18 2.80 7.69 10.91
CA THR A 18 4.15 7.34 11.37
C THR A 18 5.09 8.49 11.05
N LYS A 19 5.85 8.95 12.04
CA LYS A 19 6.84 10.01 11.87
C LYS A 19 8.20 9.38 11.56
N VAL A 20 8.80 9.78 10.45
CA VAL A 20 10.17 9.42 10.09
C VAL A 20 10.99 10.69 9.89
N ARG A 21 12.27 10.62 10.24
CA ARG A 21 13.23 11.68 9.95
C ARG A 21 13.99 11.30 8.70
N LEU A 22 14.04 12.22 7.74
CA LEU A 22 14.71 12.03 6.47
C LEU A 22 15.58 13.26 6.18
N PRO A 23 16.75 13.10 5.54
CA PRO A 23 17.47 14.22 4.95
C PRO A 23 16.56 15.05 4.05
N ALA A 24 16.75 16.37 4.01
CA ALA A 24 15.94 17.29 3.22
C ALA A 24 16.04 17.00 1.71
N ASP A 25 17.16 16.43 1.26
CA ASP A 25 17.43 16.05 -0.13
C ASP A 25 17.20 14.56 -0.42
N ALA A 26 16.61 13.82 0.54
CA ALA A 26 16.41 12.38 0.40
C ALA A 26 15.54 12.02 -0.82
N LEU A 27 15.97 10.99 -1.55
CA LEU A 27 15.16 10.40 -2.61
C LEU A 27 14.14 9.43 -2.00
N VAL A 28 12.88 9.83 -2.04
CA VAL A 28 11.74 9.09 -1.50
C VAL A 28 10.85 8.58 -2.63
N LEU A 29 10.70 7.26 -2.72
CA LEU A 29 9.86 6.57 -3.71
C LEU A 29 8.55 6.08 -3.08
N ASP A 30 7.41 6.37 -3.71
CA ASP A 30 6.12 5.74 -3.41
C ASP A 30 5.78 4.66 -4.44
N VAL A 31 5.66 3.41 -3.99
CA VAL A 31 5.39 2.24 -4.83
C VAL A 31 3.94 1.82 -4.71
N GLY A 32 3.24 1.78 -5.85
CA GLY A 32 1.81 1.46 -5.88
C GLY A 32 0.94 2.64 -5.47
N CYS A 33 1.35 3.86 -5.81
CA CYS A 33 0.79 5.09 -5.26
C CYS A 33 -0.69 5.32 -5.63
N GLY A 34 -1.17 4.71 -6.72
CA GLY A 34 -2.52 4.89 -7.24
C GLY A 34 -2.94 6.37 -7.33
N ALA A 35 -4.19 6.65 -6.98
CA ALA A 35 -4.74 8.00 -7.03
C ALA A 35 -4.20 8.95 -5.94
N TRP A 36 -3.51 8.44 -4.92
CA TRP A 36 -3.18 9.20 -3.70
C TRP A 36 -1.71 9.04 -3.30
N PRO A 37 -0.77 9.55 -4.12
CA PRO A 37 0.64 9.46 -3.81
C PRO A 37 1.01 10.18 -2.51
N ASN A 38 1.82 9.52 -1.68
CA ASN A 38 2.20 9.99 -0.36
C ASN A 38 2.94 11.32 -0.43
N ALA A 39 2.54 12.31 0.36
CA ALA A 39 3.12 13.66 0.30
C ALA A 39 4.64 13.72 0.54
N ALA A 40 5.22 12.73 1.24
CA ALA A 40 6.66 12.66 1.49
C ALA A 40 7.45 12.17 0.27
N ALA A 41 6.80 11.59 -0.75
CA ALA A 41 7.48 10.98 -1.88
C ALA A 41 7.89 12.02 -2.93
N THR A 42 9.19 12.03 -3.24
CA THR A 42 9.80 12.88 -4.27
C THR A 42 9.49 12.39 -5.69
N PHE A 43 9.24 11.08 -5.85
CA PHE A 43 8.77 10.47 -7.09
C PHE A 43 7.94 9.22 -6.77
N ALA A 44 7.17 8.76 -7.75
CA ALA A 44 6.24 7.65 -7.54
C ALA A 44 6.29 6.63 -8.68
N CYS A 45 5.81 5.43 -8.41
CA CYS A 45 5.60 4.43 -9.45
C CYS A 45 4.31 3.63 -9.21
N ASP A 46 3.70 3.22 -10.33
CA ASP A 46 2.58 2.30 -10.31
C ASP A 46 2.62 1.41 -11.58
N ARG A 47 2.04 0.21 -11.52
CA ARG A 47 1.91 -0.71 -12.65
C ARG A 47 0.96 -0.20 -13.73
N SER A 48 0.02 0.69 -13.41
CA SER A 48 -0.97 1.22 -14.35
C SER A 48 -1.34 2.67 -14.04
N LEU A 49 -1.77 3.39 -15.09
CA LEU A 49 -2.36 4.72 -14.98
C LEU A 49 -3.91 4.68 -14.95
N ASP A 50 -4.50 3.55 -15.32
CA ASP A 50 -5.95 3.43 -15.58
C ASP A 50 -6.77 3.07 -14.32
N ASP A 51 -8.06 3.38 -14.38
CA ASP A 51 -9.10 3.02 -13.42
C ASP A 51 -9.37 1.50 -13.46
N ASP A 52 -8.62 0.72 -12.71
CA ASP A 52 -8.97 -0.68 -12.48
C ASP A 52 -9.85 -0.81 -11.22
N GLU A 53 -10.90 -1.65 -11.31
CA GLU A 53 -11.85 -1.95 -10.22
C GLU A 53 -11.17 -2.42 -8.92
N HIS A 54 -9.92 -2.88 -9.01
CA HIS A 54 -9.09 -3.33 -7.90
C HIS A 54 -8.37 -2.21 -7.14
N ARG A 55 -8.56 -0.92 -7.52
CA ARG A 55 -7.66 0.19 -7.10
C ARG A 55 -8.36 1.45 -6.61
N THR A 56 -9.60 1.32 -6.12
CA THR A 56 -10.51 2.40 -5.69
C THR A 56 -11.39 3.01 -6.79
N GLY A 57 -11.20 2.63 -8.06
CA GLY A 57 -11.96 3.16 -9.20
C GLY A 57 -11.60 4.60 -9.57
N LEU A 58 -10.39 5.04 -9.20
CA LEU A 58 -9.83 6.36 -9.48
C LEU A 58 -8.45 6.24 -10.14
N ALA A 59 -8.17 7.19 -11.03
CA ALA A 59 -7.00 7.10 -11.89
C ALA A 59 -5.75 7.44 -11.09
N THR A 60 -4.62 6.86 -11.50
CA THR A 60 -3.34 7.15 -10.86
C THR A 60 -2.99 8.63 -11.02
N THR A 61 -2.66 9.29 -9.91
CA THR A 61 -2.27 10.71 -9.92
C THR A 61 -0.81 10.84 -10.30
N VAL A 62 -0.53 11.64 -11.32
CA VAL A 62 0.83 11.97 -11.78
C VAL A 62 1.10 13.46 -11.58
N ASP A 63 1.55 13.82 -10.37
CA ASP A 63 1.84 15.20 -9.93
C ASP A 63 3.34 15.45 -9.67
N ARG A 64 4.16 14.41 -9.82
CA ARG A 64 5.61 14.37 -9.58
C ARG A 64 6.27 13.42 -10.58
N PRO A 65 7.61 13.33 -10.65
CA PRO A 65 8.26 12.34 -11.49
C PRO A 65 7.68 10.96 -11.24
N PHE A 66 7.30 10.28 -12.32
CA PHE A 66 6.52 9.05 -12.26
C PHE A 66 7.10 7.99 -13.19
N VAL A 67 7.14 6.75 -12.71
CA VAL A 67 7.60 5.59 -13.49
C VAL A 67 6.51 4.54 -13.51
N MET A 68 6.11 4.09 -14.70
CA MET A 68 5.19 2.97 -14.82
C MET A 68 5.97 1.65 -14.72
N CYS A 69 5.81 0.90 -13.63
CA CYS A 69 6.50 -0.36 -13.43
C CYS A 69 5.80 -1.30 -12.45
N ASP A 70 6.14 -2.59 -12.53
CA ASP A 70 5.70 -3.59 -11.55
C ASP A 70 6.54 -3.53 -10.26
N ALA A 71 5.89 -3.60 -9.11
CA ALA A 71 6.57 -3.51 -7.81
C ALA A 71 7.49 -4.71 -7.52
N GLY A 72 7.29 -5.84 -8.20
CA GLY A 72 8.20 -6.99 -8.20
C GLY A 72 9.34 -6.88 -9.22
N ASN A 73 9.47 -5.77 -9.95
CA ASN A 73 10.58 -5.52 -10.87
C ASN A 73 10.83 -4.01 -11.06
N LEU A 74 11.43 -3.39 -10.06
CA LEU A 74 11.66 -1.94 -10.04
C LEU A 74 12.84 -1.56 -10.94
N PRO A 75 12.68 -0.61 -11.89
CA PRO A 75 13.72 -0.24 -12.86
C PRO A 75 14.79 0.71 -12.26
N PHE A 76 15.11 0.53 -10.98
CA PHE A 76 16.09 1.32 -10.25
C PHE A 76 17.29 0.46 -9.86
N ARG A 77 18.46 1.10 -9.73
CA ARG A 77 19.67 0.42 -9.26
C ARG A 77 19.56 0.07 -7.78
N ASP A 78 20.42 -0.83 -7.34
CA ASP A 78 20.51 -1.21 -5.94
C ASP A 78 20.88 0.00 -5.08
N GLY A 79 20.16 0.20 -3.97
CA GLY A 79 20.36 1.31 -3.03
C GLY A 79 20.20 2.72 -3.65
N ALA A 80 19.47 2.83 -4.76
CA ALA A 80 19.26 4.08 -5.48
C ALA A 80 18.30 5.05 -4.77
N VAL A 81 17.48 4.55 -3.84
CA VAL A 81 16.55 5.39 -3.06
C VAL A 81 16.88 5.35 -1.58
N ASP A 82 16.74 6.50 -0.92
CA ASP A 82 17.03 6.62 0.51
C ASP A 82 15.89 6.04 1.35
N PHE A 83 14.65 6.28 0.90
CA PHE A 83 13.46 5.82 1.58
C PHE A 83 12.39 5.35 0.59
N LEU A 84 11.71 4.26 0.93
CA LEU A 84 10.61 3.72 0.13
C LEU A 84 9.34 3.61 0.95
N ILE A 85 8.23 3.99 0.34
CA ILE A 85 6.88 3.88 0.89
C ILE A 85 6.12 2.87 0.02
N ALA A 86 5.47 1.91 0.66
CA ALA A 86 4.57 0.97 0.01
C ALA A 86 3.30 0.87 0.85
N SER A 87 2.30 1.68 0.51
CA SER A 87 1.02 1.74 1.22
C SER A 87 -0.05 1.00 0.44
N HIS A 88 -0.74 0.08 1.10
CA HIS A 88 -1.91 -0.64 0.55
C HIS A 88 -1.66 -1.40 -0.76
N ILE A 89 -0.42 -1.81 -1.00
CA ILE A 89 -0.03 -2.63 -2.17
C ILE A 89 0.33 -4.07 -1.76
N ALA A 90 0.91 -4.26 -0.58
CA ALA A 90 1.47 -5.55 -0.16
C ALA A 90 0.39 -6.65 -0.04
N GLU A 91 -0.86 -6.29 0.20
CA GLU A 91 -2.02 -7.18 0.21
C GLU A 91 -2.41 -7.72 -1.19
N HIS A 92 -2.01 -7.02 -2.25
CA HIS A 92 -2.39 -7.32 -3.63
C HIS A 92 -1.29 -7.98 -4.46
N VAL A 93 -0.06 -8.06 -3.95
CA VAL A 93 1.07 -8.63 -4.70
C VAL A 93 0.91 -10.14 -4.92
N ASP A 94 1.29 -10.58 -6.11
CA ASP A 94 1.26 -12.00 -6.49
C ASP A 94 2.37 -12.80 -5.78
N ASP A 95 3.55 -12.21 -5.65
CA ASP A 95 4.75 -12.82 -5.07
C ASP A 95 5.33 -11.90 -3.99
N PRO A 96 4.94 -12.11 -2.71
CA PRO A 96 5.44 -11.32 -1.59
C PRO A 96 6.96 -11.38 -1.42
N GLU A 97 7.59 -12.53 -1.68
CA GLU A 97 9.03 -12.69 -1.52
C GLU A 97 9.76 -11.81 -2.53
N ARG A 98 9.34 -11.90 -3.81
CA ARG A 98 9.90 -11.07 -4.87
C ARG A 98 9.66 -9.58 -4.62
N PHE A 99 8.46 -9.21 -4.18
CA PHE A 99 8.13 -7.84 -3.80
C PHE A 99 9.07 -7.32 -2.70
N CYS A 100 9.16 -8.01 -1.56
CA CYS A 100 10.02 -7.60 -0.46
C CYS A 100 11.50 -7.54 -0.86
N ARG A 101 11.97 -8.49 -1.67
CA ARG A 101 13.34 -8.49 -2.18
C ARG A 101 13.62 -7.27 -3.05
N GLU A 102 12.70 -6.88 -3.92
CA GLU A 102 12.87 -5.67 -4.75
C GLU A 102 12.87 -4.39 -3.93
N LEU A 103 11.96 -4.27 -2.95
CA LEU A 103 11.95 -3.11 -2.06
C LEU A 103 13.29 -2.98 -1.32
N ALA A 104 13.79 -4.09 -0.74
CA ALA A 104 15.05 -4.12 -0.01
C ALA A 104 16.28 -3.91 -0.92
N ARG A 105 16.21 -4.33 -2.18
CA ARG A 105 17.29 -4.12 -3.17
C ARG A 105 17.42 -2.63 -3.51
N VAL A 106 16.30 -1.97 -3.78
CA VAL A 106 16.26 -0.60 -4.30
C VAL A 106 16.46 0.43 -3.20
N ALA A 107 15.92 0.18 -2.00
CA ALA A 107 15.85 1.15 -0.92
C ALA A 107 16.78 0.85 0.24
N ARG A 108 17.42 1.90 0.78
CA ARG A 108 18.25 1.80 2.00
C ARG A 108 17.40 1.58 3.26
N SER A 109 16.18 2.13 3.26
CA SER A 109 15.20 2.00 4.32
C SER A 109 13.79 2.18 3.75
N GLY A 110 12.75 1.84 4.51
CA GLY A 110 11.39 2.03 4.02
C GLY A 110 10.30 1.74 5.03
N TYR A 111 9.07 1.88 4.55
CA TYR A 111 7.84 1.76 5.30
C TYR A 111 6.80 1.05 4.45
N ILE A 112 6.23 -0.02 5.00
CA ILE A 112 5.11 -0.76 4.41
C ILE A 112 3.90 -0.51 5.29
N GLU A 113 2.82 -0.02 4.69
CA GLU A 113 1.52 0.13 5.33
C GLU A 113 0.53 -0.86 4.73
N THR A 114 -0.17 -1.58 5.59
CA THR A 114 -1.26 -2.47 5.20
C THR A 114 -2.51 -2.17 6.03
N PRO A 115 -3.71 -2.59 5.59
CA PRO A 115 -4.94 -2.38 6.33
C PRO A 115 -4.81 -2.92 7.75
N SER A 116 -5.32 -2.17 8.73
CA SER A 116 -5.24 -2.59 10.12
C SER A 116 -5.88 -3.98 10.29
N PRO A 117 -5.37 -4.86 11.17
CA PRO A 117 -5.95 -6.18 11.38
C PRO A 117 -7.45 -6.14 11.70
N LEU A 118 -7.92 -5.09 12.37
CA LEU A 118 -9.34 -4.88 12.67
C LEU A 118 -10.15 -4.54 11.40
N ALA A 119 -9.60 -3.72 10.51
CA ALA A 119 -10.20 -3.41 9.21
C ALA A 119 -10.15 -4.63 8.27
N ASP A 120 -9.07 -5.40 8.27
CA ASP A 120 -8.93 -6.59 7.43
C ASP A 120 -9.80 -7.78 7.92
N TYR A 121 -10.06 -7.85 9.24
CA TYR A 121 -11.09 -8.74 9.80
C TYR A 121 -12.53 -8.26 9.57
N ALA A 122 -12.77 -6.94 9.53
CA ALA A 122 -14.11 -6.37 9.38
C ALA A 122 -14.58 -6.23 7.93
N LEU A 123 -13.66 -5.93 7.00
CA LEU A 123 -13.94 -5.67 5.60
C LEU A 123 -13.74 -6.89 4.70
N ASP A 124 -12.91 -7.85 5.12
CA ASP A 124 -12.74 -9.15 4.48
C ASP A 124 -12.78 -9.06 2.94
N GLU A 125 -12.04 -8.13 2.34
CA GLU A 125 -12.13 -7.86 0.91
C GLU A 125 -11.60 -9.06 0.11
N GLU A 126 -12.38 -9.55 -0.88
CA GLU A 126 -12.08 -10.76 -1.66
C GLU A 126 -10.75 -10.67 -2.44
N TYR A 127 -10.21 -9.45 -2.62
CA TYR A 127 -9.00 -9.17 -3.39
C TYR A 127 -7.71 -9.05 -2.55
N HIS A 128 -7.79 -9.18 -1.22
CA HIS A 128 -6.62 -9.22 -0.33
C HIS A 128 -6.12 -10.66 -0.20
N LYS A 129 -5.02 -10.98 -0.89
CA LYS A 129 -4.42 -12.33 -0.88
C LYS A 129 -3.73 -12.64 0.44
N TRP A 130 -3.21 -11.61 1.11
CA TRP A 130 -2.33 -11.76 2.28
C TRP A 130 -2.78 -10.90 3.46
N ARG A 131 -2.67 -11.47 4.65
CA ARG A 131 -2.58 -10.71 5.91
C ARG A 131 -1.12 -10.39 6.17
N VAL A 132 -0.79 -9.11 6.23
CA VAL A 132 0.59 -8.66 6.45
C VAL A 132 0.76 -8.18 7.89
N GLY A 133 1.82 -8.63 8.55
CA GLY A 133 2.18 -8.19 9.88
C GLY A 133 3.69 -7.96 10.00
N GLY A 134 4.10 -6.93 10.76
CA GLY A 134 5.50 -6.64 11.03
C GLY A 134 5.95 -7.10 12.43
N GLY A 135 7.20 -7.54 12.55
CA GLY A 135 7.82 -7.87 13.83
C GLY A 135 9.35 -7.94 13.75
N GLY A 136 10.04 -7.07 14.49
CA GLY A 136 11.51 -7.00 14.47
C GLY A 136 12.06 -6.74 13.06
N SER A 137 12.91 -7.63 12.56
CA SER A 137 13.49 -7.57 11.21
C SER A 137 12.69 -8.35 10.15
N HIS A 138 11.46 -8.77 10.46
CA HIS A 138 10.65 -9.64 9.59
C HIS A 138 9.31 -9.01 9.22
N VAL A 139 8.90 -9.26 7.99
CA VAL A 139 7.54 -9.03 7.49
C VAL A 139 6.91 -10.39 7.25
N HIS A 140 5.74 -10.63 7.85
CA HIS A 140 5.01 -11.89 7.77
C HIS A 140 3.83 -11.73 6.81
N PHE A 141 3.71 -12.66 5.86
CA PHE A 141 2.57 -12.80 4.97
C PHE A 141 1.82 -14.09 5.32
N GLY A 142 0.60 -13.97 5.84
CA GLY A 142 -0.29 -15.10 6.13
C GLY A 142 -1.42 -15.18 5.11
N ALA A 143 -1.57 -16.29 4.41
CA ALA A 143 -2.71 -16.51 3.52
C ALA A 143 -4.04 -16.47 4.31
N LYS A 144 -5.08 -15.86 3.75
CA LYS A 144 -6.42 -15.87 4.38
C LYS A 144 -7.04 -17.28 4.27
N PRO A 145 -7.61 -17.83 5.37
CA PRO A 145 -8.45 -19.02 5.26
C PRO A 145 -9.75 -18.68 4.50
N PRO A 146 -10.39 -19.65 3.83
CA PRO A 146 -11.67 -19.41 3.16
C PRO A 146 -12.73 -18.88 4.14
N LYS A 147 -13.53 -17.91 3.69
CA LYS A 147 -14.55 -17.27 4.53
C LYS A 147 -15.58 -18.28 5.04
N SER A 148 -15.97 -18.15 6.30
CA SER A 148 -17.16 -18.84 6.80
C SER A 148 -18.41 -18.05 6.43
N ARG A 149 -19.52 -18.74 6.09
CA ARG A 149 -20.82 -18.12 5.74
C ARG A 149 -21.35 -17.12 6.79
N VAL A 150 -20.99 -17.31 8.05
CA VAL A 150 -21.37 -16.41 9.15
C VAL A 150 -20.61 -15.09 9.07
N MET A 151 -19.32 -15.14 8.75
CA MET A 151 -18.50 -13.94 8.58
C MET A 151 -18.95 -13.15 7.35
N GLU A 152 -19.25 -13.84 6.24
CA GLU A 152 -19.77 -13.23 5.01
C GLU A 152 -21.05 -12.39 5.25
N ALA A 153 -21.98 -12.90 6.05
CA ALA A 153 -23.21 -12.21 6.41
C ALA A 153 -22.96 -10.98 7.32
N LEU A 154 -22.00 -11.06 8.24
CA LEU A 154 -21.62 -9.95 9.12
C LEU A 154 -20.88 -8.85 8.37
N THR A 155 -19.94 -9.22 7.49
CA THR A 155 -19.24 -8.31 6.58
C THR A 155 -20.25 -7.58 5.70
N THR A 156 -21.16 -8.29 5.03
CA THR A 156 -22.22 -7.67 4.22
C THR A 156 -23.05 -6.65 5.00
N ARG A 157 -23.39 -6.94 6.26
CA ARG A 157 -24.17 -6.04 7.11
C ARG A 157 -23.35 -4.81 7.55
N PHE A 158 -22.07 -4.97 7.82
CA PHE A 158 -21.15 -3.87 8.10
C PHE A 158 -20.93 -2.98 6.86
N TYR A 159 -20.71 -3.56 5.68
CA TYR A 159 -20.63 -2.84 4.40
C TYR A 159 -21.87 -1.97 4.18
N ARG A 160 -23.06 -2.56 4.36
CA ARG A 160 -24.30 -1.80 4.26
C ARG A 160 -24.36 -0.65 5.25
N LEU A 161 -23.84 -0.81 6.47
CA LEU A 161 -23.85 0.25 7.47
C LEU A 161 -22.80 1.34 7.21
N PHE A 162 -21.61 0.94 6.76
CA PHE A 162 -20.46 1.81 6.51
C PHE A 162 -20.63 2.62 5.22
N TYR A 163 -21.26 2.03 4.20
CA TYR A 163 -21.58 2.67 2.93
C TYR A 163 -23.03 3.21 2.84
N ALA A 164 -23.92 2.94 3.81
CA ALA A 164 -25.23 3.60 3.89
C ALA A 164 -25.04 5.09 4.19
N GLY A 165 -24.97 5.89 3.13
CA GLY A 165 -24.74 7.33 3.18
C GLY A 165 -23.90 7.85 2.01
N ARG A 166 -23.32 6.97 1.19
CA ARG A 166 -22.66 7.34 -0.08
C ARG A 166 -23.33 6.55 -1.19
N GLU A 167 -23.87 7.23 -2.20
CA GLU A 167 -24.48 6.58 -3.36
C GLU A 167 -23.44 5.74 -4.10
N LEU A 168 -23.39 4.45 -3.79
CA LEU A 168 -22.74 3.43 -4.59
C LEU A 168 -23.83 2.74 -5.39
N GLY A 169 -23.72 2.80 -6.71
CA GLY A 169 -24.57 2.03 -7.62
C GLY A 169 -24.58 0.56 -7.20
N ALA A 170 -25.76 -0.06 -7.22
CA ALA A 170 -25.96 -1.41 -6.71
C ALA A 170 -25.03 -2.43 -7.39
N PRO A 171 -24.34 -3.31 -6.65
CA PRO A 171 -23.56 -4.38 -7.26
C PRO A 171 -24.50 -5.32 -8.01
N THR A 172 -24.35 -5.35 -9.34
CA THR A 172 -25.11 -6.23 -10.24
C THR A 172 -24.32 -7.53 -10.42
N TYR A 173 -24.41 -8.44 -9.45
CA TYR A 173 -24.02 -9.83 -9.70
C TYR A 173 -24.91 -10.80 -8.91
N ARG A 174 -25.47 -11.78 -9.62
CA ARG A 174 -26.32 -12.85 -9.09
C ARG A 174 -25.58 -14.16 -9.33
N LEU A 175 -25.22 -14.86 -8.26
CA LEU A 175 -24.56 -16.16 -8.35
C LEU A 175 -25.49 -17.21 -9.00
N PRO A 176 -24.98 -18.10 -9.87
CA PRO A 176 -25.72 -19.28 -10.31
C PRO A 176 -25.87 -20.26 -9.14
N GLY A 177 -27.03 -20.93 -9.10
CA GLY A 177 -27.51 -21.76 -7.97
C GLY A 177 -26.74 -23.04 -7.70
#